data_AF-A0A0N0DWR2-F1
#
_entry.id   AF-A0A0N0DWR2-F1
#
_cell.length_a   1.000
_cell.length_b   1.000
_cell.length_c   1.000
_cell.angle_alpha   90.00
_cell.angle_beta   90.00
_cell.angle_gamma   90.00
#
_symmetry.space_group_name_H-M   'P 1'
#
loop_
_entity.id
_entity.type
_entity.pdbx_description
1 polymer ?
#
loop_
_entity_poly.entity_id
_entity_poly.type
_entity_poly.pdbx_seq_one_letter_code
_entity_poly.pdbx_strand_id
1 'polypeptide(L)'
;MFRGNTRALLLGAEIASAELRKLLPLLPLKSHGSTSSSFSVAALITSTAFANTMNHSSVSHSRDCPVLAQALPLSRIGSEPSFTSRPCVNCVRKRVHYLASVVFCDDFEQRCSAGDARHQSVSRKEANKVTTTTPRVLERGVAASFGSLSALQQSVQQLSNAAMSPGRLWIVYGSSTVAQSGGNIDVLSLPGCKVPLAHGLWPLAVVNLSEERLCDELERHVKSGGDRIAVDAEAQPPAWSHAARTPGAAAAMSVDVGRGVHDGAFEHINLSDLLAAIARRALDNMNWGFVEEQLASAQAYYNSAERANTRQEHRKGKEQLAAMRAMSRLKDSGAVIHAADSVTISSSHPVGPAAETAKESVLLSTTAQAASTTAAVNAETSMSAAQDASGAAGAASSAAASAVEGESAGEKSSSGGEFSSDAAAAEPRPVLKPDGTWEYHYDNGDVTKVRKDGTKIFQTKGLTTTVYGNGDTLFEYPNSTSIMDRADGVRITKYADGTTREERLK
;
A
#
# COMPACT_ATOMS: atom_id res chain seq x y z
N MET A 1 -3.86 -0.07 47.67
CA MET A 1 -3.39 -1.34 47.05
C MET A 1 -4.03 -1.53 45.66
N PHE A 2 -4.06 -0.49 44.82
CA PHE A 2 -4.57 -0.54 43.44
C PHE A 2 -3.49 -0.03 42.48
N ARG A 3 -2.42 -0.81 42.32
CA ARG A 3 -1.51 -0.72 41.16
C ARG A 3 -1.89 -1.88 40.25
N GLY A 4 -2.72 -1.67 39.23
CA GLY A 4 -3.06 -2.81 38.36
C GLY A 4 -4.02 -2.61 37.20
N ASN A 5 -4.87 -1.57 37.14
CA ASN A 5 -6.04 -1.62 36.24
C ASN A 5 -6.00 -0.76 34.97
N THR A 6 -4.95 0.02 34.69
CA THR A 6 -4.85 0.73 33.39
C THR A 6 -4.39 -0.16 32.22
N ARG A 7 -3.86 -1.36 32.50
CA ARG A 7 -3.56 -2.39 31.47
C ARG A 7 -4.79 -3.03 30.81
N ALA A 8 -6.00 -2.67 31.24
CA ALA A 8 -7.24 -3.34 30.83
C ALA A 8 -7.81 -2.90 29.46
N LEU A 9 -7.18 -1.96 28.76
CA LEU A 9 -7.74 -1.37 27.53
C LEU A 9 -7.26 -2.04 26.24
N LEU A 10 -6.19 -2.84 26.26
CA LEU A 10 -5.67 -3.53 25.09
C LEU A 10 -5.51 -5.03 25.34
N LEU A 11 -5.93 -5.83 24.35
CA LEU A 11 -5.79 -7.28 24.40
C LEU A 11 -4.31 -7.64 24.25
N GLY A 12 -3.66 -8.13 25.30
CA GLY A 12 -2.26 -8.54 25.22
C GLY A 12 -2.01 -9.73 24.29
N ALA A 13 -0.82 -9.80 23.71
CA ALA A 13 -0.39 -10.87 22.78
C ALA A 13 -0.65 -12.31 23.28
N GLU A 14 -0.51 -12.58 24.57
CA GLU A 14 -0.75 -13.91 25.14
C GLU A 14 -2.23 -14.31 25.07
N ILE A 15 -3.12 -13.40 25.44
CA ILE A 15 -4.58 -13.61 25.39
C ILE A 15 -5.00 -13.72 23.93
N ALA A 16 -4.47 -12.85 23.06
CA ALA A 16 -4.73 -12.90 21.63
C ALA A 16 -4.28 -14.22 21.01
N SER A 17 -3.11 -14.74 21.41
CA SER A 17 -2.59 -16.04 20.96
C SER A 17 -3.45 -17.21 21.45
N ALA A 18 -3.97 -17.14 22.69
CA ALA A 18 -4.89 -18.14 23.21
C ALA A 18 -6.24 -18.15 22.47
N GLU A 19 -6.75 -16.98 22.10
CA GLU A 19 -7.98 -16.86 21.32
C GLU A 19 -7.77 -17.30 19.86
N LEU A 20 -6.63 -16.97 19.25
CA LEU A 20 -6.26 -17.46 17.92
C LEU A 20 -6.30 -18.98 17.85
N ARG A 21 -5.72 -19.67 18.83
CA ARG A 21 -5.74 -21.14 18.91
C ARG A 21 -7.15 -21.73 18.89
N LYS A 22 -8.15 -21.02 19.43
CA LYS A 22 -9.57 -21.44 19.40
C LYS A 22 -10.24 -21.17 18.05
N LEU A 23 -9.85 -20.10 17.37
CA LEU A 23 -10.51 -19.64 16.14
C LEU A 23 -9.91 -20.22 14.86
N LEU A 24 -8.64 -20.60 14.85
CA LEU A 24 -7.95 -21.15 13.68
C LEU A 24 -8.65 -22.39 13.09
N PRO A 25 -9.13 -23.37 13.89
CA PRO A 25 -9.85 -24.53 13.35
C PRO A 25 -11.16 -24.17 12.62
N LEU A 26 -11.71 -22.97 12.86
CA LEU A 26 -12.97 -22.51 12.26
C LEU A 26 -12.76 -21.80 10.91
N LEU A 27 -11.51 -21.55 10.51
CA LEU A 27 -11.21 -20.98 9.20
C LEU A 27 -11.10 -22.08 8.14
N PRO A 28 -11.72 -21.91 6.96
CA PRO A 28 -11.51 -22.80 5.82
C PRO A 28 -10.14 -22.50 5.19
N LEU A 29 -9.07 -22.85 5.87
CA LEU A 29 -7.71 -22.76 5.36
C LEU A 29 -7.54 -23.90 4.36
N LYS A 30 -7.33 -23.57 3.07
CA LYS A 30 -6.94 -24.57 2.07
C LYS A 30 -5.57 -25.11 2.48
N SER A 31 -5.52 -26.30 3.04
CA SER A 31 -4.27 -27.00 3.32
C SER A 31 -3.61 -27.39 2.00
N HIS A 32 -2.81 -26.50 1.44
CA HIS A 32 -1.85 -26.91 0.41
C HIS A 32 -0.75 -27.73 1.11
N GLY A 33 -1.01 -29.02 1.29
CA GLY A 33 0.01 -30.06 1.34
C GLY A 33 0.99 -30.13 2.53
N SER A 34 0.81 -29.43 3.66
CA SER A 34 1.63 -29.72 4.85
C SER A 34 0.80 -29.94 6.11
N THR A 35 1.01 -31.11 6.72
CA THR A 35 0.58 -31.51 8.06
C THR A 35 1.39 -30.82 9.17
N SER A 36 2.01 -29.67 8.90
CA SER A 36 2.78 -28.92 9.89
C SER A 36 1.84 -28.00 10.68
N SER A 37 1.64 -28.32 11.95
CA SER A 37 0.75 -27.69 12.94
C SER A 37 1.11 -26.25 13.36
N SER A 38 1.93 -25.53 12.58
CA SER A 38 2.37 -24.17 12.87
C SER A 38 1.93 -23.20 11.78
N PHE A 39 1.07 -22.24 12.16
CA PHE A 39 0.71 -21.12 11.30
C PHE A 39 1.59 -19.91 11.62
N SER A 40 2.27 -19.36 10.61
CA SER A 40 2.94 -18.07 10.74
C SER A 40 1.89 -16.95 10.90
N VAL A 41 2.06 -16.09 11.90
CA VAL A 41 1.19 -14.94 12.14
C VAL A 41 1.15 -14.01 10.93
N ALA A 42 2.29 -13.80 10.26
CA ALA A 42 2.37 -13.00 9.04
C ALA A 42 1.53 -13.62 7.90
N ALA A 43 1.55 -14.94 7.74
CA ALA A 43 0.73 -15.64 6.74
C ALA A 43 -0.77 -15.58 7.08
N LEU A 44 -1.12 -15.62 8.37
CA LEU A 44 -2.50 -15.42 8.81
C LEU A 44 -2.98 -14.00 8.50
N ILE A 45 -2.15 -12.98 8.75
CA ILE A 45 -2.47 -11.59 8.41
C ILE A 45 -2.76 -11.45 6.91
N THR A 46 -1.84 -11.91 6.04
CA THR A 46 -1.98 -11.73 4.58
C THR A 46 -3.15 -12.53 4.01
N SER A 47 -3.37 -13.75 4.49
CA SER A 47 -4.51 -14.59 4.05
C SER A 47 -5.89 -14.09 4.51
N THR A 48 -5.92 -13.23 5.54
CA THR A 48 -7.17 -12.69 6.12
C THR A 48 -7.39 -11.21 5.87
N ALA A 49 -6.40 -10.48 5.32
CA ALA A 49 -6.41 -9.03 5.13
C ALA A 49 -7.54 -8.54 4.20
N PHE A 50 -7.79 -9.25 3.11
CA PHE A 50 -8.83 -8.89 2.16
C PHE A 50 -9.91 -9.95 2.11
N ALA A 51 -11.13 -9.54 2.43
CA ALA A 51 -12.32 -10.28 2.04
C ALA A 51 -12.31 -10.33 0.50
N ASN A 52 -12.10 -11.51 -0.09
CA ASN A 52 -12.08 -11.70 -1.54
C ASN A 52 -13.38 -11.16 -2.17
N THR A 53 -13.35 -9.93 -2.66
CA THR A 53 -14.49 -9.28 -3.34
C THR A 53 -14.69 -9.83 -4.76
N MET A 54 -13.71 -10.57 -5.31
CA MET A 54 -13.77 -11.09 -6.68
C MET A 54 -14.75 -12.26 -6.89
N ASN A 55 -15.26 -12.88 -5.82
CA ASN A 55 -16.36 -13.83 -5.91
C ASN A 55 -17.47 -13.36 -4.96
N HIS A 56 -18.40 -12.57 -5.48
CA HIS A 56 -19.54 -11.98 -4.75
C HIS A 56 -20.45 -12.98 -4.00
N SER A 57 -20.20 -14.29 -4.10
CA SER A 57 -20.98 -15.35 -3.44
C SER A 57 -20.32 -16.00 -2.21
N SER A 58 -19.01 -15.82 -1.96
CA SER A 58 -18.31 -16.58 -0.89
C SER A 58 -17.92 -15.75 0.33
N VAL A 59 -18.31 -14.47 0.36
CA VAL A 59 -17.95 -13.52 1.41
C VAL A 59 -19.18 -12.72 1.87
N SER A 60 -20.35 -13.34 1.90
CA SER A 60 -21.50 -12.80 2.64
C SER A 60 -21.49 -13.34 4.07
N HIS A 61 -22.02 -12.57 5.02
CA HIS A 61 -22.37 -13.12 6.32
C HIS A 61 -23.36 -14.28 6.12
N SER A 62 -23.35 -15.24 7.05
CA SER A 62 -24.44 -16.23 7.09
C SER A 62 -25.76 -15.51 7.34
N ARG A 63 -26.86 -16.03 6.81
CA ARG A 63 -28.20 -15.41 6.90
C ARG A 63 -28.57 -15.05 8.35
N ASP A 64 -28.21 -15.91 9.30
CA ASP A 64 -28.49 -15.75 10.74
C ASP A 64 -27.23 -15.41 11.53
N CYS A 65 -26.35 -14.56 10.99
CA CYS A 65 -25.09 -14.21 11.64
C CYS A 65 -25.34 -13.43 12.96
N PRO A 66 -25.01 -13.99 14.15
CA PRO A 66 -25.33 -13.34 15.42
C PRO A 66 -24.50 -12.09 15.67
N VAL A 67 -23.35 -11.95 15.01
CA VAL A 67 -22.52 -10.74 15.07
C VAL A 67 -23.15 -9.60 14.26
N LEU A 68 -23.71 -9.91 13.08
CA LEU A 68 -24.39 -8.92 12.25
C LEU A 68 -25.70 -8.45 12.91
N ALA A 69 -26.43 -9.39 13.53
CA ALA A 69 -27.61 -9.11 14.33
C ALA A 69 -27.31 -8.46 15.70
N GLN A 70 -26.04 -8.15 15.99
CA GLN A 70 -25.56 -7.56 17.25
C GLN A 70 -25.87 -8.39 18.52
N ALA A 71 -26.31 -9.65 18.37
CA ALA A 71 -26.59 -10.57 19.47
C ALA A 71 -25.30 -11.15 20.11
N LEU A 72 -24.19 -11.20 19.36
CA LEU A 72 -22.90 -11.67 19.84
C LEU A 72 -21.77 -10.69 19.46
N PRO A 73 -21.04 -10.09 20.41
CA PRO A 73 -19.91 -9.24 20.07
C PRO A 73 -18.78 -10.01 19.41
N LEU A 74 -18.10 -9.39 18.46
CA LEU A 74 -17.01 -10.01 17.68
C LEU A 74 -15.86 -10.52 18.56
N SER A 75 -15.65 -9.93 19.74
CA SER A 75 -14.62 -10.33 20.70
C SER A 75 -14.93 -11.62 21.47
N ARG A 76 -16.17 -12.12 21.42
CA ARG A 76 -16.61 -13.32 22.16
C ARG A 76 -16.88 -14.53 21.28
N ILE A 77 -16.66 -14.42 19.97
CA ILE A 77 -16.99 -15.50 19.03
C ILE A 77 -16.18 -16.78 19.26
N GLY A 78 -14.99 -16.68 19.88
CA GLY A 78 -14.15 -17.83 20.20
C GLY A 78 -14.50 -18.52 21.52
N SER A 79 -15.34 -17.90 22.36
CA SER A 79 -15.82 -18.48 23.62
C SER A 79 -17.25 -18.99 23.53
N GLU A 80 -18.01 -18.62 22.50
CA GLU A 80 -19.43 -18.91 22.38
C GLU A 80 -19.68 -20.24 21.62
N PRO A 81 -20.14 -21.32 22.28
CA PRO A 81 -20.30 -22.63 21.65
C PRO A 81 -21.33 -22.64 20.52
N SER A 82 -22.39 -21.83 20.65
CA SER A 82 -23.42 -21.70 19.61
C SER A 82 -22.82 -21.17 18.30
N PHE A 83 -21.87 -20.24 18.38
CA PHE A 83 -21.17 -19.71 17.22
C PHE A 83 -20.14 -20.71 16.66
N THR A 84 -19.36 -21.39 17.50
CA THR A 84 -18.33 -22.33 17.03
C THR A 84 -18.93 -23.53 16.29
N SER A 85 -20.17 -23.91 16.62
CA SER A 85 -20.90 -24.97 15.92
C SER A 85 -21.32 -24.58 14.48
N ARG A 86 -21.61 -23.30 14.23
CA ARG A 86 -22.05 -22.77 12.92
C ARG A 86 -21.37 -21.42 12.66
N PRO A 87 -20.04 -21.42 12.42
CA PRO A 87 -19.28 -20.17 12.38
C PRO A 87 -19.60 -19.36 11.13
N CYS A 88 -19.75 -18.05 11.31
CA CYS A 88 -19.70 -17.12 10.18
C CYS A 88 -18.24 -16.87 9.79
N VAL A 89 -17.83 -17.42 8.63
CA VAL A 89 -16.43 -17.36 8.14
C VAL A 89 -15.90 -15.92 8.08
N ASN A 90 -16.72 -14.95 7.69
CA ASN A 90 -16.32 -13.54 7.65
C ASN A 90 -15.98 -12.97 9.04
N CYS A 91 -16.80 -13.29 10.05
CA CYS A 91 -16.57 -12.85 11.42
C CYS A 91 -15.31 -13.50 11.98
N VAL A 92 -15.13 -14.82 11.77
CA VAL A 92 -13.90 -15.52 12.16
C VAL A 92 -12.69 -14.90 11.48
N ARG A 93 -12.72 -14.70 10.16
CA ARG A 93 -11.64 -14.06 9.40
C ARG A 93 -11.28 -12.69 9.98
N LYS A 94 -12.28 -11.82 10.19
CA LYS A 94 -12.06 -10.47 10.73
C LYS A 94 -11.44 -10.51 12.12
N ARG A 95 -11.91 -11.41 12.99
CA ARG A 95 -11.36 -11.56 14.34
C ARG A 95 -9.95 -12.13 14.32
N VAL A 96 -9.69 -13.18 13.54
CA VAL A 96 -8.36 -13.76 13.38
C VAL A 96 -7.38 -12.74 12.81
N HIS A 97 -7.77 -11.96 11.81
CA HIS A 97 -6.93 -10.89 11.26
C HIS A 97 -6.52 -9.89 12.34
N TYR A 98 -7.49 -9.42 13.13
CA TYR A 98 -7.23 -8.50 14.24
C TYR A 98 -6.27 -9.10 15.27
N LEU A 99 -6.55 -10.32 15.75
CA LEU A 99 -5.74 -10.98 16.78
C LEU A 99 -4.33 -11.27 16.29
N ALA A 100 -4.18 -11.75 15.05
CA ALA A 100 -2.87 -11.99 14.44
C ALA A 100 -2.09 -10.69 14.33
N SER A 101 -2.74 -9.59 13.95
CA SER A 101 -2.09 -8.29 13.86
C SER A 101 -1.67 -7.75 15.23
N VAL A 102 -2.45 -7.96 16.29
CA VAL A 102 -2.06 -7.63 17.67
C VAL A 102 -0.80 -8.39 18.08
N VAL A 103 -0.81 -9.72 17.94
CA VAL A 103 0.35 -10.57 18.30
C VAL A 103 1.58 -10.15 17.51
N PHE A 104 1.42 -9.88 16.21
CA PHE A 104 2.51 -9.42 15.37
C PHE A 104 3.07 -8.06 15.83
N CYS A 105 2.20 -7.09 16.11
CA CYS A 105 2.64 -5.76 16.54
C CYS A 105 3.42 -5.82 17.86
N ASP A 106 2.93 -6.58 18.84
CA ASP A 106 3.55 -6.68 20.16
C ASP A 106 4.91 -7.40 20.09
N ASP A 107 5.00 -8.53 19.38
CA ASP A 107 6.28 -9.25 19.17
C ASP A 107 7.28 -8.39 18.38
N PHE A 108 6.82 -7.69 17.34
CA PHE A 108 7.69 -6.84 16.53
C PHE A 108 8.19 -5.61 17.30
N GLU A 109 7.32 -4.95 18.08
CA GLU A 109 7.72 -3.85 18.98
C GLU A 109 8.74 -4.31 20.02
N GLN A 110 8.54 -5.50 20.60
CA GLN A 110 9.49 -6.08 21.56
C GLN A 110 10.85 -6.32 20.93
N ARG A 111 10.91 -6.82 19.69
CA ARG A 111 12.19 -7.03 18.97
C ARG A 111 12.85 -5.72 18.57
N CYS A 112 12.06 -4.73 18.15
CA CYS A 112 12.55 -3.38 17.87
C CYS A 112 13.10 -2.66 19.11
N SER A 113 12.68 -3.02 20.32
CA SER A 113 13.12 -2.39 21.57
C SER A 113 14.06 -3.27 22.42
N ALA A 114 14.27 -4.53 22.04
CA ALA A 114 15.18 -5.43 22.71
C ALA A 114 16.62 -4.99 22.43
N GLY A 115 17.22 -4.22 23.35
CA GLY A 115 18.64 -3.87 23.27
C GLY A 115 19.50 -5.12 23.09
N ASP A 116 20.53 -5.05 22.24
CA ASP A 116 21.35 -6.19 21.86
C ASP A 116 21.91 -6.92 23.09
N ALA A 117 21.31 -8.07 23.42
CA ALA A 117 21.83 -8.98 24.43
C ALA A 117 23.24 -9.49 24.07
N ARG A 118 23.65 -9.39 22.80
CA ARG A 118 24.99 -9.75 22.31
C ARG A 118 26.08 -8.72 22.65
N HIS A 119 25.74 -7.48 22.98
CA HIS A 119 26.71 -6.45 23.39
C HIS A 119 26.72 -6.16 24.90
N GLN A 120 25.74 -6.67 25.66
CA GLN A 120 25.64 -6.43 27.10
C GLN A 120 26.63 -7.23 27.96
N SER A 121 27.28 -8.28 27.44
CA SER A 121 28.25 -9.04 28.23
C SER A 121 29.66 -8.46 28.25
N VAL A 122 29.99 -7.48 27.38
CA VAL A 122 31.34 -6.92 27.28
C VAL A 122 31.48 -5.51 27.88
N SER A 123 30.40 -4.74 28.04
CA SER A 123 30.50 -3.38 28.59
C SER A 123 29.62 -3.15 29.81
N ARG A 124 30.03 -3.75 30.94
CA ARG A 124 29.58 -3.33 32.29
C ARG A 124 30.64 -2.50 33.02
N LYS A 125 31.70 -2.07 32.32
CA LYS A 125 32.79 -1.24 32.88
C LYS A 125 33.00 0.13 32.23
N GLU A 126 32.32 0.48 31.14
CA GLU A 126 32.36 1.84 30.59
C GLU A 126 30.95 2.43 30.54
N ALA A 127 30.51 2.92 31.69
CA ALA A 127 29.45 3.91 31.78
C ALA A 127 30.00 5.25 31.25
N ASN A 128 30.03 5.42 29.92
CA ASN A 128 30.01 6.72 29.26
C ASN A 128 29.71 6.53 27.76
N LYS A 129 28.49 6.95 27.37
CA LYS A 129 28.08 7.21 25.98
C LYS A 129 28.23 6.03 25.01
N VAL A 130 27.49 4.96 25.22
CA VAL A 130 27.16 4.02 24.13
C VAL A 130 26.20 4.74 23.20
N THR A 131 26.76 5.42 22.21
CA THR A 131 26.02 5.91 21.06
C THR A 131 25.60 4.65 20.30
N THR A 132 24.31 4.33 20.24
CA THR A 132 23.76 3.26 19.41
C THR A 132 24.07 3.61 17.95
N THR A 133 25.24 3.20 17.46
CA THR A 133 25.66 3.45 16.07
C THR A 133 24.77 2.65 15.15
N THR A 134 24.03 3.35 14.28
CA THR A 134 23.23 2.72 13.24
C THR A 134 24.15 1.92 12.31
N PRO A 135 23.78 0.68 11.96
CA PRO A 135 24.63 -0.12 11.08
C PRO A 135 24.78 0.47 9.67
N ARG A 136 25.95 0.26 9.06
CA ARG A 136 26.34 0.91 7.79
C ARG A 136 25.46 0.56 6.60
N VAL A 137 24.86 -0.63 6.54
CA VAL A 137 23.99 -0.99 5.41
C VAL A 137 22.67 -0.24 5.52
N LEU A 138 22.13 -0.15 6.74
CA LEU A 138 20.94 0.63 7.02
C LEU A 138 21.17 2.13 6.79
N GLU A 139 22.30 2.68 7.24
CA GLU A 139 22.64 4.10 6.99
C GLU A 139 22.65 4.43 5.50
N ARG A 140 23.21 3.56 4.65
CA ARG A 140 23.19 3.76 3.19
C ARG A 140 21.77 3.70 2.62
N GLY A 141 20.95 2.76 3.07
CA GLY A 141 19.55 2.66 2.66
C GLY A 141 18.76 3.90 3.05
N VAL A 142 18.94 4.38 4.29
CA VAL A 142 18.29 5.59 4.81
C VAL A 142 18.81 6.83 4.10
N ALA A 143 20.11 6.92 3.83
CA ALA A 143 20.68 8.04 3.06
C ALA A 143 20.14 8.09 1.63
N ALA A 144 19.89 6.94 1.00
CA ALA A 144 19.27 6.90 -0.33
C ALA A 144 17.80 7.33 -0.33
N SER A 145 17.05 7.09 0.76
CA SER A 145 15.64 7.48 0.87
C SER A 145 15.41 8.90 1.43
N PHE A 146 16.13 9.26 2.48
CA PHE A 146 15.91 10.47 3.28
C PHE A 146 17.10 11.43 3.27
N GLY A 147 18.22 11.07 2.63
CA GLY A 147 19.47 11.85 2.64
C GLY A 147 20.32 11.62 3.90
N SER A 148 19.69 11.49 5.08
CA SER A 148 20.39 11.25 6.34
C SER A 148 19.51 10.56 7.39
N LEU A 149 20.15 10.01 8.43
CA LEU A 149 19.43 9.45 9.58
C LEU A 149 18.64 10.53 10.34
N SER A 150 19.16 11.75 10.45
CA SER A 150 18.46 12.86 11.10
C SER A 150 17.19 13.25 10.33
N ALA A 151 17.21 13.23 8.99
CA ALA A 151 16.04 13.48 8.17
C ALA A 151 14.95 12.39 8.34
N LEU A 152 15.36 11.12 8.50
CA LEU A 152 14.44 10.05 8.86
C LEU A 152 13.79 10.31 10.23
N GLN A 153 14.60 10.66 11.25
CA GLN A 153 14.07 10.97 12.59
C GLN A 153 13.09 12.15 12.56
N GLN A 154 13.40 13.18 11.77
CA GLN A 154 12.51 14.33 11.57
C GLN A 154 11.20 13.91 10.88
N SER A 155 11.27 13.02 9.88
CA SER A 155 10.09 12.49 9.19
C SER A 155 9.20 11.69 10.13
N VAL A 156 9.80 10.85 11.00
CA VAL A 156 9.06 10.11 12.04
C VAL A 156 8.36 11.07 13.00
N GLN A 157 9.03 12.15 13.42
CA GLN A 157 8.46 13.16 14.31
C GLN A 157 7.33 13.97 13.65
N GLN A 158 7.49 14.34 12.38
CA GLN A 158 6.43 15.03 11.62
C GLN A 158 5.19 14.15 11.49
N LEU A 159 5.38 12.88 11.11
CA LEU A 159 4.28 11.92 10.96
C LEU A 159 3.64 11.52 12.29
N SER A 160 4.39 11.51 13.40
CA SER A 160 3.79 11.29 14.72
C SER A 160 2.83 12.42 15.10
N ASN A 161 3.16 13.67 14.74
CA ASN A 161 2.31 14.83 15.04
C ASN A 161 1.11 14.95 14.09
N ALA A 162 1.23 14.44 12.86
CA ALA A 162 0.16 14.45 11.87
C ALA A 162 -0.79 13.24 11.97
N ALA A 163 -0.56 12.32 12.91
CA ALA A 163 -1.36 11.11 13.04
C ALA A 163 -2.81 11.43 13.46
N MET A 164 -3.77 11.15 12.57
CA MET A 164 -5.20 11.41 12.80
C MET A 164 -5.84 10.51 13.86
N SER A 165 -5.16 9.43 14.26
CA SER A 165 -5.65 8.48 15.27
C SER A 165 -4.48 7.76 15.95
N PRO A 166 -4.61 7.40 17.25
CA PRO A 166 -3.62 6.57 17.93
C PRO A 166 -3.38 5.25 17.20
N GLY A 167 -2.13 4.81 17.16
CA GLY A 167 -1.74 3.66 16.35
C GLY A 167 -0.25 3.42 16.39
N ARG A 168 0.29 2.99 15.26
CA ARG A 168 1.71 2.65 15.14
C ARG A 168 2.27 3.29 13.89
N LEU A 169 3.47 3.85 14.02
CA LEU A 169 4.24 4.36 12.92
C LEU A 169 5.27 3.31 12.52
N TRP A 170 5.32 3.00 11.24
CA TRP A 170 6.11 1.91 10.68
C TRP A 170 7.17 2.47 9.76
N ILE A 171 8.40 1.99 9.90
CA ILE A 171 9.44 2.11 8.89
C ILE A 171 9.35 0.83 8.06
N VAL A 172 9.22 0.96 6.74
CA VAL A 172 8.99 -0.17 5.85
C VAL A 172 9.93 -0.15 4.66
N TYR A 173 10.09 -1.32 4.04
CA TYR A 173 10.73 -1.47 2.75
C TYR A 173 9.68 -1.72 1.67
N GLY A 174 9.66 -0.85 0.66
CA GLY A 174 8.88 -0.98 -0.56
C GLY A 174 9.77 -1.43 -1.71
N SER A 175 9.35 -2.45 -2.46
CA SER A 175 10.00 -2.74 -3.74
C SER A 175 9.49 -1.75 -4.77
N SER A 176 10.21 -0.64 -4.94
CA SER A 176 9.90 0.31 -6.00
C SER A 176 10.20 -0.34 -7.36
N THR A 177 9.16 -0.69 -8.12
CA THR A 177 9.29 -1.14 -9.51
C THR A 177 9.24 0.02 -10.51
N VAL A 178 9.03 1.24 -10.02
CA VAL A 178 9.00 2.45 -10.83
C VAL A 178 10.19 3.28 -10.39
N ALA A 179 11.02 3.70 -11.34
CA ALA A 179 12.25 4.47 -11.10
C ALA A 179 11.97 5.88 -10.54
N GLN A 180 11.31 5.98 -9.38
CA GLN A 180 11.24 7.20 -8.60
C GLN A 180 12.54 7.33 -7.82
N SER A 181 13.09 8.54 -7.83
CA SER A 181 14.41 8.91 -7.29
C SER A 181 14.53 8.80 -5.76
N GLY A 182 13.54 8.19 -5.09
CA GLY A 182 13.54 7.93 -3.66
C GLY A 182 13.95 6.48 -3.38
N GLY A 183 14.83 6.28 -2.41
CA GLY A 183 15.21 4.93 -1.97
C GLY A 183 14.00 4.10 -1.48
N ASN A 184 14.21 2.79 -1.32
CA ASN A 184 13.16 1.81 -1.03
C ASN A 184 12.65 1.80 0.43
N ILE A 185 13.09 2.72 1.28
CA ILE A 185 12.65 2.83 2.68
C ILE A 185 11.66 3.98 2.82
N ASP A 186 10.50 3.70 3.42
CA ASP A 186 9.43 4.68 3.67
C ASP A 186 8.97 4.65 5.13
N VAL A 187 8.28 5.72 5.55
CA VAL A 187 7.62 5.82 6.86
C VAL A 187 6.12 6.02 6.68
N LEU A 188 5.31 5.24 7.40
CA LEU A 188 3.86 5.29 7.30
C LEU A 188 3.19 5.16 8.67
N SER A 189 2.08 5.87 8.86
CA SER A 189 1.26 5.80 10.08
C SER A 189 0.05 4.91 9.85
N LEU A 190 -0.11 3.85 10.64
CA LEU A 190 -1.28 2.96 10.59
C LEU A 190 -2.12 3.06 11.87
N PRO A 191 -3.45 3.18 11.74
CA PRO A 191 -4.34 3.26 12.89
C PRO A 191 -4.47 1.92 13.62
N GLY A 192 -4.53 1.97 14.95
CA GLY A 192 -4.77 0.80 15.80
C GLY A 192 -3.75 -0.33 15.61
N CYS A 193 -4.26 -1.52 15.25
CA CYS A 193 -3.45 -2.73 15.08
C CYS A 193 -3.27 -3.12 13.61
N LYS A 194 -3.46 -2.19 12.66
CA LYS A 194 -3.18 -2.48 11.25
C LYS A 194 -1.67 -2.62 11.01
N VAL A 195 -1.32 -3.50 10.09
CA VAL A 195 0.07 -3.91 9.83
C VAL A 195 0.44 -3.72 8.35
N PRO A 196 1.68 -3.33 8.02
CA PRO A 196 2.09 -3.05 6.64
C PRO A 196 2.01 -4.26 5.70
N LEU A 197 2.10 -5.47 6.25
CA LEU A 197 2.01 -6.73 5.49
C LEU A 197 0.69 -6.85 4.71
N ALA A 198 -0.41 -6.28 5.23
CA ALA A 198 -1.69 -6.24 4.53
C ALA A 198 -1.62 -5.43 3.22
N HIS A 199 -0.66 -4.51 3.10
CA HIS A 199 -0.46 -3.66 1.92
C HIS A 199 0.68 -4.16 1.03
N GLY A 200 1.26 -5.33 1.31
CA GLY A 200 2.41 -5.86 0.57
C GLY A 200 3.73 -5.15 0.85
N LEU A 201 3.79 -4.39 1.95
CA LEU A 201 4.98 -3.68 2.41
C LEU A 201 5.71 -4.52 3.46
N TRP A 202 7.04 -4.50 3.41
CA TRP A 202 7.87 -5.26 4.35
C TRP A 202 8.18 -4.41 5.59
N PRO A 203 7.75 -4.78 6.80
CA PRO A 203 8.02 -3.99 8.00
C PRO A 203 9.49 -4.11 8.42
N LEU A 204 10.13 -2.98 8.67
CA LEU A 204 11.52 -2.89 9.16
C LEU A 204 11.58 -2.51 10.64
N ALA A 205 10.83 -1.48 11.04
CA ALA A 205 10.76 -1.02 12.42
C ALA A 205 9.36 -0.50 12.76
N VAL A 206 9.06 -0.42 14.05
CA VAL A 206 7.79 0.11 14.55
C VAL A 206 8.00 1.06 15.74
N VAL A 207 7.24 2.14 15.75
CA VAL A 207 7.13 3.10 16.85
C VAL A 207 5.69 3.09 17.33
N ASN A 208 5.49 2.70 18.59
CA ASN A 208 4.16 2.59 19.18
C ASN A 208 3.68 3.95 19.71
N LEU A 209 2.65 4.48 19.06
CA LEU A 209 1.98 5.75 19.40
C LEU A 209 0.54 5.46 19.87
N SER A 210 0.32 4.31 20.51
CA SER A 210 -0.99 3.96 21.08
C SER A 210 -1.37 4.90 22.23
N GLU A 211 -2.66 4.93 22.54
CA GLU A 211 -3.17 5.68 23.70
C GLU A 211 -2.55 5.19 25.01
N GLU A 212 -2.23 3.90 25.14
CA GLU A 212 -1.52 3.36 26.31
C GLU A 212 -0.15 4.03 26.48
N ARG A 213 0.64 4.13 25.41
CA ARG A 213 1.96 4.81 25.46
C ARG A 213 1.83 6.29 25.76
N LEU A 214 0.79 6.94 25.27
CA LEU A 214 0.49 8.34 25.57
C LEU A 214 0.15 8.55 27.05
N CYS A 215 -0.69 7.67 27.62
CA CYS A 215 -1.02 7.71 29.04
C CYS A 215 0.22 7.44 29.91
N ASP A 216 1.04 6.44 29.56
CA ASP A 216 2.31 6.16 30.24
C ASP A 216 3.27 7.37 30.20
N GLU A 217 3.31 8.09 29.07
CA GLU A 217 4.11 9.30 28.91
C GLU A 217 3.61 10.44 29.79
N LEU A 218 2.30 10.67 29.76
CA LEU A 218 1.66 11.68 30.58
C LEU A 218 1.92 11.44 32.07
N GLU A 219 1.73 10.21 32.54
CA GLU A 219 2.01 9.83 33.92
C GLU A 219 3.47 10.09 34.30
N ARG A 220 4.42 9.82 33.38
CA ARG A 220 5.85 10.06 33.63
C ARG A 220 6.15 11.55 33.73
N HIS A 221 5.58 12.36 32.84
CA HIS A 221 5.72 13.81 32.88
C HIS A 221 5.21 14.39 34.20
N VAL A 222 4.01 13.99 34.65
CA VAL A 222 3.43 14.42 35.93
C VAL A 222 4.31 14.01 37.11
N LYS A 223 4.82 12.77 37.12
CA LYS A 223 5.72 12.27 38.19
C LYS A 223 7.08 12.97 38.21
N SER A 224 7.59 13.39 37.05
CA SER A 224 8.90 14.06 36.92
C SER A 224 8.86 15.55 37.26
N GLY A 225 7.69 16.19 37.17
CA GLY A 225 7.49 17.62 37.41
C GLY A 225 7.65 18.07 38.87
N GLY A 226 7.93 17.16 39.81
CA GLY A 226 8.25 17.50 41.20
C GLY A 226 7.09 18.05 42.03
N ASP A 227 5.91 18.27 41.46
CA ASP A 227 4.73 18.70 42.21
C ASP A 227 4.20 17.51 43.00
N ARG A 228 4.62 17.44 44.27
CA ARG A 228 4.15 16.51 45.30
C ARG A 228 2.71 16.82 45.70
N ILE A 229 1.79 16.92 44.75
CA ILE A 229 0.39 16.72 45.06
C ILE A 229 0.23 15.21 45.18
N ALA A 230 -0.02 14.75 46.40
CA ALA A 230 -0.43 13.38 46.65
C ALA A 230 -1.65 13.11 45.76
N VAL A 231 -1.44 12.45 44.63
CA VAL A 231 -2.51 11.95 43.78
C VAL A 231 -3.06 10.73 44.51
N ASP A 232 -3.96 10.98 45.46
CA ASP A 232 -4.98 10.00 45.77
C ASP A 232 -5.69 9.66 44.47
N ALA A 233 -5.85 8.35 44.26
CA ALA A 233 -6.11 7.73 42.98
C ALA A 233 -7.50 8.07 42.43
N GLU A 234 -7.64 9.24 41.80
CA GLU A 234 -8.79 9.59 40.97
C GLU A 234 -8.38 10.62 39.90
N ALA A 235 -7.31 10.32 39.16
CA ALA A 235 -6.94 11.12 38.00
C ALA A 235 -7.97 10.89 36.88
N GLN A 236 -8.88 11.85 36.71
CA GLN A 236 -9.74 11.88 35.52
C GLN A 236 -8.87 11.84 34.25
N PRO A 237 -9.22 10.99 33.27
CA PRO A 237 -8.44 10.89 32.05
C PRO A 237 -8.59 12.20 31.25
N PRO A 238 -7.53 12.67 30.55
CA PRO A 238 -7.56 13.96 29.87
C PRO A 238 -8.67 14.00 28.81
N ALA A 239 -9.23 15.19 28.56
CA ALA A 239 -10.43 15.37 27.72
C ALA A 239 -10.31 14.82 26.29
N TRP A 240 -9.10 14.69 25.76
CA TRP A 240 -8.84 14.11 24.44
C TRP A 240 -8.79 12.57 24.45
N SER A 241 -8.65 11.91 25.60
CA SER A 241 -8.65 10.45 25.72
C SER A 241 -10.03 9.86 25.38
N HIS A 242 -10.04 8.59 24.97
CA HIS A 242 -11.28 7.85 24.76
C HIS A 242 -11.97 7.52 26.09
N ALA A 243 -11.19 7.31 27.16
CA ALA A 243 -11.70 7.02 28.49
C ALA A 243 -12.61 8.15 29.03
N ALA A 244 -12.29 9.42 28.73
CA ALA A 244 -13.11 10.58 29.07
C ALA A 244 -14.47 10.63 28.33
N ARG A 245 -14.60 9.91 27.20
CA ARG A 245 -15.79 9.95 26.31
C ARG A 245 -16.72 8.75 26.47
N THR A 246 -16.40 7.81 27.35
CA THR A 246 -17.21 6.62 27.61
C THR A 246 -18.25 6.88 28.71
N PRO A 247 -19.57 6.73 28.46
CA PRO A 247 -20.61 6.98 29.47
C PRO A 247 -20.53 6.09 30.72
N GLY A 248 -19.81 4.97 30.66
CA GLY A 248 -19.66 4.03 31.78
C GLY A 248 -18.79 4.53 32.93
N ALA A 249 -17.95 5.56 32.73
CA ALA A 249 -17.18 6.19 33.80
C ALA A 249 -18.00 7.24 34.58
N ALA A 250 -19.06 7.79 33.97
CA ALA A 250 -19.90 8.81 34.59
C ALA A 250 -20.86 8.23 35.65
N ALA A 251 -21.29 6.97 35.51
CA ALA A 251 -22.24 6.35 36.45
C ALA A 251 -21.62 5.96 37.80
N ALA A 252 -20.28 5.91 37.91
CA ALA A 252 -19.59 5.59 39.16
C ALA A 252 -19.16 6.83 39.98
N MET A 253 -19.38 8.05 39.47
CA MET A 253 -18.88 9.30 40.08
C MET A 253 -19.99 10.29 40.44
N SER A 254 -21.13 9.77 40.91
CA SER A 254 -22.15 10.56 41.61
C SER A 254 -21.84 10.59 43.11
N VAL A 255 -20.70 11.18 43.48
CA VAL A 255 -20.50 11.69 44.84
C VAL A 255 -19.97 13.11 44.70
N ASP A 256 -20.76 14.05 45.20
CA ASP A 256 -20.40 15.45 45.39
C ASP A 256 -19.00 15.57 45.99
N VAL A 257 -18.01 15.98 45.19
CA VAL A 257 -16.75 16.52 45.69
C VAL A 257 -16.51 17.86 45.03
N GLY A 258 -16.38 18.85 45.89
CA GLY A 258 -16.43 20.27 45.57
C GLY A 258 -15.41 20.72 44.54
N ARG A 259 -15.88 21.69 43.76
CA ARG A 259 -15.13 22.63 42.93
C ARG A 259 -13.95 23.23 43.71
N GLY A 260 -12.73 22.78 43.44
CA GLY A 260 -11.52 23.46 43.91
C GLY A 260 -10.20 22.70 43.67
N VAL A 261 -9.27 23.36 42.97
CA VAL A 261 -7.79 23.16 43.03
C VAL A 261 -7.13 22.07 42.15
N HIS A 262 -7.58 21.84 40.90
CA HIS A 262 -6.78 21.05 39.92
C HIS A 262 -6.60 21.71 38.54
N ASP A 263 -6.98 22.97 38.39
CA ASP A 263 -7.12 23.62 37.07
C ASP A 263 -5.79 24.04 36.39
N GLY A 264 -4.62 23.89 37.03
CA GLY A 264 -3.35 24.43 36.50
C GLY A 264 -2.32 23.42 35.99
N ALA A 265 -2.39 22.15 36.38
CA ALA A 265 -1.30 21.18 36.11
C ALA A 265 -1.32 20.62 34.68
N PHE A 266 -2.48 20.60 34.02
CA PHE A 266 -2.64 20.06 32.67
C PHE A 266 -2.67 21.13 31.57
N GLU A 267 -2.74 22.43 31.92
CA GLU A 267 -2.84 23.54 30.95
C GLU A 267 -1.58 23.73 30.09
N HIS A 268 -0.47 23.03 30.39
CA HIS A 268 0.80 23.19 29.67
C HIS A 268 1.32 21.92 28.97
N ILE A 269 0.58 20.81 29.00
CA ILE A 269 1.02 19.57 28.36
C ILE A 269 0.43 19.48 26.95
N ASN A 270 1.26 19.83 25.96
CA ASN A 270 0.89 19.71 24.56
C ASN A 270 1.01 18.25 24.08
N LEU A 271 -0.05 17.72 23.45
CA LEU A 271 -0.07 16.37 22.89
C LEU A 271 1.03 16.16 21.84
N SER A 272 1.37 17.19 21.05
CA SER A 272 2.47 17.11 20.08
C SER A 272 3.81 16.84 20.76
N ASP A 273 4.02 17.42 21.94
CA ASP A 273 5.27 17.28 22.68
C ASP A 273 5.40 15.89 23.29
N LEU A 274 4.28 15.33 23.79
CA LEU A 274 4.21 13.94 24.24
C LEU A 274 4.47 12.96 23.10
N LEU A 275 3.82 13.14 21.95
CA LEU A 275 4.01 12.29 20.76
C LEU A 275 5.47 12.35 20.27
N ALA A 276 6.04 13.54 20.19
CA ALA A 276 7.43 13.73 19.83
C ALA A 276 8.40 13.13 20.87
N ALA A 277 8.07 13.19 22.17
CA ALA A 277 8.87 12.56 23.23
C ALA A 277 8.84 11.03 23.13
N ILE A 278 7.67 10.43 22.89
CA ILE A 278 7.51 8.99 22.67
C ILE A 278 8.29 8.54 21.44
N ALA A 279 8.11 9.25 20.31
CA ALA A 279 8.78 8.92 19.06
C ALA A 279 10.30 8.99 19.19
N ARG A 280 10.85 10.06 19.79
CA ARG A 280 12.29 10.19 20.05
C ARG A 280 12.81 9.05 20.93
N ARG A 281 12.15 8.79 22.06
CA ARG A 281 12.57 7.71 22.96
C ARG A 281 12.53 6.34 22.29
N ALA A 282 11.52 6.08 21.46
CA ALA A 282 11.42 4.83 20.73
C ALA A 282 12.58 4.67 19.73
N LEU A 283 12.96 5.75 19.02
CA LEU A 283 14.10 5.75 18.11
C LEU A 283 15.44 5.60 18.84
N ASP A 284 15.59 6.22 20.01
CA ASP A 284 16.82 6.11 20.82
C ASP A 284 17.04 4.69 21.36
N ASN A 285 15.96 4.00 21.70
CA ASN A 285 15.98 2.61 22.19
C ASN A 285 15.82 1.57 21.06
N MET A 286 15.84 2.00 19.80
CA MET A 286 15.64 1.11 18.67
C MET A 286 16.83 0.16 18.52
N ASN A 287 16.55 -1.14 18.40
CA ASN A 287 17.53 -2.13 17.99
C ASN A 287 17.75 -2.02 16.49
N TRP A 288 18.69 -1.16 16.09
CA TRP A 288 19.05 -0.96 14.69
C TRP A 288 19.69 -2.20 14.04
N GLY A 289 20.25 -3.13 14.81
CA GLY A 289 20.76 -4.41 14.31
C GLY A 289 19.63 -5.30 13.78
N PHE A 290 18.54 -5.42 14.54
CA PHE A 290 17.32 -6.11 14.07
C PHE A 290 16.73 -5.45 12.81
N VAL A 291 16.71 -4.12 12.76
CA VAL A 291 16.22 -3.37 11.58
C VAL A 291 17.09 -3.65 10.35
N GLU A 292 18.41 -3.74 10.51
CA GLU A 292 19.33 -4.11 9.43
C GLU A 292 19.11 -5.57 8.96
N GLU A 293 18.89 -6.52 9.88
CA GLU A 293 18.54 -7.90 9.54
C GLU A 293 17.23 -7.98 8.74
N GLN A 294 16.23 -7.19 9.10
CA GLN A 294 14.98 -7.08 8.35
C GLN A 294 15.19 -6.49 6.95
N LEU A 295 16.04 -5.46 6.83
CA LEU A 295 16.36 -4.85 5.54
C LEU A 295 17.09 -5.85 4.62
N ALA A 296 18.08 -6.56 5.15
CA ALA A 296 18.80 -7.59 4.41
C ALA A 296 17.86 -8.72 3.95
N SER A 297 16.95 -9.15 4.82
CA SER A 297 15.93 -10.16 4.51
C SER A 297 14.98 -9.69 3.42
N ALA A 298 14.52 -8.43 3.49
CA ALA A 298 13.67 -7.83 2.47
C ALA A 298 14.39 -7.79 1.10
N GLN A 299 15.62 -7.28 1.07
CA GLN A 299 16.42 -7.21 -0.16
C GLN A 299 16.65 -8.60 -0.77
N ALA A 300 17.01 -9.59 0.05
CA ALA A 300 17.18 -10.97 -0.40
C ALA A 300 15.88 -11.54 -0.99
N TYR A 301 14.74 -11.31 -0.34
CA TYR A 301 13.43 -11.77 -0.83
C TYR A 301 13.04 -11.10 -2.14
N TYR A 302 13.14 -9.77 -2.23
CA TYR A 302 12.72 -9.02 -3.42
C TYR A 302 13.62 -9.28 -4.64
N ASN A 303 14.89 -9.60 -4.41
CA ASN A 303 15.86 -9.96 -5.45
C ASN A 303 15.92 -11.47 -5.75
N SER A 304 15.11 -12.29 -5.08
CA SER A 304 15.13 -13.75 -5.26
C SER A 304 14.53 -14.19 -6.61
N ALA A 305 15.17 -15.18 -7.25
CA ALA A 305 14.67 -15.80 -8.47
C ALA A 305 13.32 -16.52 -8.25
N GLU A 306 13.14 -17.13 -7.07
CA GLU A 306 11.89 -17.79 -6.69
C GLU A 306 10.71 -16.80 -6.76
N ARG A 307 10.86 -15.60 -6.18
CA ARG A 307 9.83 -14.56 -6.25
C ARG A 307 9.53 -14.15 -7.70
N ALA A 308 10.55 -13.99 -8.54
CA ALA A 308 10.37 -13.64 -9.95
C ALA A 308 9.55 -14.72 -10.68
N ASN A 309 9.90 -15.99 -10.48
CA ASN A 309 9.21 -17.13 -11.06
C ASN A 309 7.76 -17.23 -10.56
N THR A 310 7.51 -17.12 -9.26
CA THR A 310 6.14 -17.14 -8.70
C THR A 310 5.29 -16.00 -9.25
N ARG A 311 5.87 -14.79 -9.43
CA ARG A 311 5.16 -13.66 -10.07
C ARG A 311 4.84 -13.95 -11.53
N GLN A 312 5.77 -14.55 -12.27
CA GLN A 312 5.57 -14.91 -13.67
C GLN A 312 4.48 -15.99 -13.82
N GLU A 313 4.53 -17.05 -13.03
CA GLU A 313 3.53 -18.12 -13.03
C GLU A 313 2.14 -17.61 -12.65
N HIS A 314 2.05 -16.80 -11.59
CA HIS A 314 0.78 -16.21 -11.19
C HIS A 314 0.22 -15.26 -12.25
N ARG A 315 1.08 -14.48 -12.93
CA ARG A 315 0.68 -13.63 -14.06
C ARG A 315 0.19 -14.48 -15.23
N LYS A 316 0.92 -15.52 -15.62
CA LYS A 316 0.51 -16.47 -16.67
C LYS A 316 -0.84 -17.10 -16.35
N GLY A 317 -1.06 -17.53 -15.10
CA GLY A 317 -2.35 -18.06 -14.65
C GLY A 317 -3.49 -17.04 -14.76
N LYS A 318 -3.23 -15.76 -14.44
CA LYS A 318 -4.22 -14.68 -14.62
C LYS A 318 -4.51 -14.39 -16.09
N GLU A 319 -3.50 -14.37 -16.94
CA GLU A 319 -3.64 -14.19 -18.39
C GLU A 319 -4.44 -15.34 -19.02
N GLN A 320 -4.15 -16.57 -18.64
CA GLN A 320 -4.92 -17.76 -19.04
C GLN A 320 -6.38 -17.68 -18.58
N LEU A 321 -6.63 -17.29 -17.32
CA LEU A 321 -7.99 -17.12 -16.81
C LEU A 321 -8.75 -16.00 -17.53
N ALA A 322 -8.07 -14.89 -17.85
CA ALA A 322 -8.65 -13.79 -18.63
C ALA A 322 -9.01 -14.25 -20.05
N ALA A 323 -8.11 -14.98 -20.72
CA ALA A 323 -8.36 -15.55 -22.04
C ALA A 323 -9.54 -16.54 -22.02
N MET A 324 -9.59 -17.45 -21.04
CA MET A 324 -10.72 -18.39 -20.89
C MET A 324 -12.05 -17.68 -20.65
N ARG A 325 -12.07 -16.61 -19.83
CA ARG A 325 -13.27 -15.80 -19.62
C ARG A 325 -13.72 -15.08 -20.89
N ALA A 326 -12.78 -14.57 -21.69
CA ALA A 326 -13.08 -13.95 -22.98
C ALA A 326 -13.66 -14.97 -23.98
N MET A 327 -13.07 -16.16 -24.07
CA MET A 327 -13.58 -17.23 -24.93
C MET A 327 -14.97 -17.74 -24.51
N SER A 328 -15.24 -17.84 -23.20
CA SER A 328 -16.58 -18.19 -22.71
C SER A 328 -17.62 -17.17 -23.18
N ARG A 329 -17.32 -15.88 -23.11
CA ARG A 329 -18.24 -14.82 -23.58
C ARG A 329 -18.52 -14.90 -25.07
N LEU A 330 -17.53 -15.27 -25.89
CA LEU A 330 -17.72 -15.49 -27.33
C LEU A 330 -18.65 -16.68 -27.62
N LYS A 331 -18.50 -17.76 -26.85
CA LYS A 331 -19.40 -18.93 -26.92
C LYS A 331 -20.83 -18.55 -26.52
N ASP A 332 -20.98 -17.75 -25.46
CA ASP A 332 -22.28 -17.33 -24.94
C ASP A 332 -22.96 -16.26 -25.83
N SER A 333 -22.20 -15.54 -26.67
CA SER A 333 -22.74 -14.57 -27.63
C SER A 333 -23.29 -15.19 -28.93
N GLY A 334 -23.25 -16.52 -29.07
CA GLY A 334 -23.75 -17.21 -30.27
C GLY A 334 -22.87 -17.01 -31.52
N ALA A 335 -21.63 -16.55 -31.35
CA ALA A 335 -20.68 -16.44 -32.45
C ALA A 335 -20.26 -17.86 -32.89
N VAL A 336 -20.53 -18.21 -34.14
CA VAL A 336 -20.12 -19.50 -34.73
C VAL A 336 -18.67 -19.35 -35.18
N ILE A 337 -17.75 -19.93 -34.41
CA ILE A 337 -16.34 -20.07 -34.81
C ILE A 337 -16.28 -21.28 -35.74
N HIS A 338 -15.95 -21.08 -37.02
CA HIS A 338 -15.81 -22.19 -37.96
C HIS A 338 -14.48 -22.90 -37.71
N ALA A 339 -14.39 -24.20 -37.99
CA ALA A 339 -13.20 -25.03 -37.69
C ALA A 339 -11.89 -24.57 -38.37
N ALA A 340 -11.97 -23.61 -39.32
CA ALA A 340 -10.83 -22.97 -39.96
C ALA A 340 -10.31 -21.73 -39.20
N ASP A 341 -11.07 -21.22 -38.23
CA ASP A 341 -10.71 -20.02 -37.47
C ASP A 341 -9.74 -20.38 -36.34
N SER A 342 -8.45 -20.06 -36.52
CA SER A 342 -7.45 -20.22 -35.47
C SER A 342 -7.38 -18.97 -34.59
N VAL A 343 -7.55 -19.12 -33.27
CA VAL A 343 -7.37 -18.04 -32.30
C VAL A 343 -5.94 -18.08 -31.77
N THR A 344 -5.12 -17.10 -32.13
CA THR A 344 -3.74 -16.96 -31.63
C THR A 344 -3.75 -16.13 -30.34
N ILE A 345 -3.34 -16.73 -29.22
CA ILE A 345 -3.13 -16.00 -27.97
C ILE A 345 -1.72 -15.41 -28.00
N SER A 346 -1.59 -14.17 -28.48
CA SER A 346 -0.32 -13.45 -28.44
C SER A 346 -0.08 -12.85 -27.06
N SER A 347 0.90 -13.38 -26.33
CA SER A 347 1.40 -12.76 -25.10
C SER A 347 2.34 -11.62 -25.46
N SER A 348 2.03 -10.40 -25.02
CA SER A 348 2.89 -9.24 -25.20
C SER A 348 3.94 -9.19 -24.08
N HIS A 349 5.12 -9.81 -24.28
CA HIS A 349 6.44 -9.23 -23.95
C HIS A 349 7.64 -10.19 -24.18
N PRO A 350 8.84 -9.64 -24.45
CA PRO A 350 9.99 -10.37 -24.99
C PRO A 350 10.69 -11.22 -23.93
N VAL A 351 10.96 -12.47 -24.29
CA VAL A 351 11.88 -13.35 -23.57
C VAL A 351 13.30 -12.90 -23.92
N GLY A 352 13.99 -12.26 -22.97
CA GLY A 352 15.45 -12.17 -23.03
C GLY A 352 16.03 -13.58 -22.88
N PRO A 353 17.01 -14.00 -23.70
CA PRO A 353 17.47 -15.39 -23.72
C PRO A 353 18.20 -15.73 -22.42
N ALA A 354 17.67 -16.69 -21.69
CA ALA A 354 18.41 -17.45 -20.70
C ALA A 354 19.42 -18.33 -21.43
N ALA A 355 20.70 -18.18 -21.10
CA ALA A 355 21.77 -19.04 -21.58
C ALA A 355 21.60 -20.44 -20.98
N GLU A 356 20.99 -21.36 -21.74
CA GLU A 356 21.11 -22.79 -21.48
C GLU A 356 22.40 -23.30 -22.15
N THR A 357 23.38 -23.60 -21.30
CA THR A 357 24.52 -24.45 -21.62
C THR A 357 24.03 -25.87 -21.93
N ALA A 358 23.96 -26.23 -23.21
CA ALA A 358 23.86 -27.61 -23.66
C ALA A 358 25.24 -28.09 -24.13
N LYS A 359 25.76 -29.11 -23.45
CA LYS A 359 26.93 -29.89 -23.88
C LYS A 359 26.54 -30.89 -24.97
N GLU A 360 27.35 -30.88 -26.03
CA GLU A 360 27.95 -32.06 -26.69
C GLU A 360 27.10 -32.90 -27.68
N SER A 361 27.37 -32.73 -28.98
CA SER A 361 27.96 -33.79 -29.84
C SER A 361 28.43 -33.29 -31.22
N VAL A 362 29.76 -33.26 -31.36
CA VAL A 362 30.68 -33.58 -32.48
C VAL A 362 30.12 -33.76 -33.91
N LEU A 363 30.63 -32.97 -34.88
CA LEU A 363 31.41 -33.44 -36.06
C LEU A 363 31.91 -32.30 -36.98
N LEU A 364 33.24 -32.11 -36.95
CA LEU A 364 34.20 -31.73 -38.01
C LEU A 364 33.87 -30.66 -39.09
N SER A 365 34.63 -29.55 -39.11
CA SER A 365 35.78 -29.32 -40.04
C SER A 365 36.26 -27.85 -40.08
N THR A 366 37.55 -27.63 -39.74
CA THR A 366 38.57 -26.70 -40.34
C THR A 366 38.15 -25.31 -40.89
N THR A 367 38.81 -24.17 -40.63
CA THR A 367 40.27 -23.85 -40.60
C THR A 367 40.51 -22.37 -40.16
N ALA A 368 41.73 -22.08 -39.65
CA ALA A 368 42.50 -20.80 -39.65
C ALA A 368 42.06 -19.63 -38.71
N GLN A 369 42.83 -19.27 -37.67
CA GLN A 369 43.99 -18.31 -37.62
C GLN A 369 43.58 -16.85 -37.98
N ALA A 370 43.95 -15.77 -37.28
CA ALA A 370 44.87 -15.50 -36.17
C ALA A 370 44.62 -14.06 -35.63
N ALA A 371 45.01 -13.80 -34.36
CA ALA A 371 45.65 -12.58 -33.76
C ALA A 371 45.13 -11.15 -34.12
N SER A 372 45.20 -10.07 -33.32
CA SER A 372 45.91 -9.69 -32.10
C SER A 372 45.45 -8.28 -31.63
N THR A 373 45.48 -8.02 -30.31
CA THR A 373 45.92 -6.80 -29.57
C THR A 373 45.35 -5.37 -29.78
N THR A 374 44.66 -4.89 -28.72
CA THR A 374 44.89 -3.71 -27.83
C THR A 374 45.16 -2.26 -28.30
N ALA A 375 44.53 -1.35 -27.52
CA ALA A 375 44.95 0.02 -27.10
C ALA A 375 44.79 1.16 -28.15
N ALA A 376 44.53 2.44 -27.84
CA ALA A 376 44.06 3.24 -26.70
C ALA A 376 44.04 4.72 -27.22
N VAL A 377 43.57 5.67 -26.40
CA VAL A 377 43.87 7.13 -26.42
C VAL A 377 42.81 8.09 -27.00
N ASN A 378 42.18 8.81 -26.06
CA ASN A 378 41.84 10.25 -25.95
C ASN A 378 41.82 11.16 -27.19
N ALA A 379 40.83 12.06 -27.22
CA ALA A 379 41.06 13.51 -27.22
C ALA A 379 39.80 14.30 -26.81
N GLU A 380 39.99 15.23 -25.87
CA GLU A 380 39.09 16.33 -25.49
C GLU A 380 39.04 17.44 -26.57
N THR A 381 38.29 18.51 -26.28
CA THR A 381 38.34 19.93 -26.76
C THR A 381 37.01 20.32 -27.43
N SER A 382 36.05 20.95 -26.74
CA SER A 382 35.95 22.34 -26.23
C SER A 382 35.48 23.38 -27.26
N MET A 383 34.61 24.26 -26.74
CA MET A 383 34.26 25.62 -27.17
C MET A 383 33.27 25.76 -28.34
N SER A 384 32.38 26.75 -28.43
CA SER A 384 31.83 27.79 -27.52
C SER A 384 30.81 28.59 -28.35
N ALA A 385 29.81 29.18 -27.67
CA ALA A 385 29.13 30.45 -28.01
C ALA A 385 28.33 30.52 -29.33
N ALA A 386 27.30 31.33 -29.51
CA ALA A 386 26.36 32.12 -28.71
C ALA A 386 25.42 32.78 -29.75
N GLN A 387 24.35 33.44 -29.27
CA GLN A 387 23.51 34.42 -30.00
C GLN A 387 22.49 33.85 -30.97
N ASP A 388 21.31 34.45 -31.17
CA ASP A 388 20.38 35.29 -30.41
C ASP A 388 19.23 35.57 -31.42
N ALA A 389 18.13 36.16 -30.95
CA ALA A 389 17.01 36.75 -31.71
C ALA A 389 15.92 35.74 -32.17
N SER A 390 14.73 35.68 -31.55
CA SER A 390 13.64 36.67 -31.43
C SER A 390 12.77 36.83 -32.69
N GLY A 391 11.45 36.69 -32.52
CA GLY A 391 10.41 37.04 -33.51
C GLY A 391 9.35 35.94 -33.60
N ALA A 392 8.39 35.84 -32.68
CA ALA A 392 7.16 36.62 -32.61
C ALA A 392 6.16 36.38 -33.76
N ALA A 393 5.08 35.68 -33.37
CA ALA A 393 3.68 36.00 -33.66
C ALA A 393 3.08 35.77 -35.05
N GLY A 394 1.81 35.35 -35.01
CA GLY A 394 0.84 35.60 -36.08
C GLY A 394 0.44 34.34 -36.82
N ALA A 395 -0.38 33.46 -36.24
CA ALA A 395 -1.83 33.59 -36.19
C ALA A 395 -2.52 33.29 -37.53
N ALA A 396 -3.41 32.31 -37.43
CA ALA A 396 -4.69 32.20 -38.13
C ALA A 396 -4.60 31.83 -39.63
N SER A 397 -5.59 31.16 -40.21
CA SER A 397 -6.87 30.67 -39.73
C SER A 397 -7.39 29.69 -40.80
N SER A 398 -8.34 28.84 -40.41
CA SER A 398 -9.55 28.43 -41.16
C SER A 398 -9.54 28.35 -42.70
N ALA A 399 -10.29 27.48 -43.36
CA ALA A 399 -11.19 26.38 -43.03
C ALA A 399 -11.83 26.00 -44.37
N ALA A 400 -12.23 24.73 -44.49
CA ALA A 400 -13.39 24.28 -45.27
C ALA A 400 -13.36 24.52 -46.80
N ALA A 401 -14.03 23.77 -47.66
CA ALA A 401 -14.99 22.69 -47.54
C ALA A 401 -15.02 21.93 -48.88
N SER A 402 -15.47 20.68 -48.83
CA SER A 402 -16.35 20.01 -49.82
C SER A 402 -15.86 19.90 -51.28
N ALA A 403 -16.17 18.90 -52.08
CA ALA A 403 -16.81 17.59 -52.04
C ALA A 403 -16.51 17.04 -53.48
N VAL A 404 -16.42 15.74 -53.74
CA VAL A 404 -17.47 14.90 -54.34
C VAL A 404 -16.75 13.73 -55.04
N GLU A 405 -17.25 12.52 -54.76
CA GLU A 405 -17.32 11.26 -55.56
C GLU A 405 -16.20 10.83 -56.53
N GLY A 406 -15.87 9.53 -56.46
CA GLY A 406 -15.16 8.82 -57.53
C GLY A 406 -14.75 7.39 -57.15
N GLU A 407 -15.41 6.43 -57.79
CA GLU A 407 -15.29 4.97 -57.71
C GLU A 407 -13.89 4.33 -57.88
N SER A 408 -13.73 3.20 -57.18
CA SER A 408 -13.25 1.88 -57.64
C SER A 408 -11.78 1.60 -58.04
N ALA A 409 -11.30 0.50 -57.43
CA ALA A 409 -10.36 -0.52 -57.89
C ALA A 409 -8.85 -0.24 -57.99
N GLY A 410 -8.07 -1.16 -57.40
CA GLY A 410 -6.72 -1.49 -57.87
C GLY A 410 -5.68 -1.80 -56.80
N GLU A 411 -5.36 -3.08 -56.63
CA GLU A 411 -4.19 -3.62 -55.91
C GLU A 411 -2.84 -3.00 -56.35
N LYS A 412 -1.94 -2.72 -55.39
CA LYS A 412 -0.64 -3.43 -55.25
C LYS A 412 0.29 -2.82 -54.18
N SER A 413 0.68 -3.69 -53.26
CA SER A 413 2.05 -3.98 -52.80
C SER A 413 3.05 -2.87 -52.45
N SER A 414 3.45 -2.92 -51.17
CA SER A 414 4.82 -2.81 -50.62
C SER A 414 5.61 -1.51 -50.75
N SER A 415 5.87 -0.87 -49.60
CA SER A 415 7.24 -0.57 -49.18
C SER A 415 7.26 -0.37 -47.66
N GLY A 416 8.17 -1.07 -46.99
CA GLY A 416 8.36 -1.02 -45.55
C GLY A 416 8.81 0.35 -45.04
N GLY A 417 8.42 0.63 -43.81
CA GLY A 417 8.99 1.68 -42.98
C GLY A 417 9.07 1.13 -41.56
N GLU A 418 10.29 0.82 -41.13
CA GLU A 418 10.66 0.53 -39.76
C GLU A 418 10.04 1.58 -38.83
N PHE A 419 9.30 1.12 -37.81
CA PHE A 419 9.12 1.92 -36.60
C PHE A 419 9.84 1.23 -35.46
N SER A 420 10.93 1.88 -35.07
CA SER A 420 11.81 1.52 -33.96
C SER A 420 11.03 1.40 -32.64
N SER A 421 11.52 0.46 -31.84
CA SER A 421 11.15 0.16 -30.47
C SER A 421 11.48 1.27 -29.48
N ASP A 422 10.82 1.19 -28.32
CA ASP A 422 11.25 1.68 -27.01
C ASP A 422 11.48 3.19 -26.85
N ALA A 423 10.41 3.87 -26.42
CA ALA A 423 10.50 5.08 -25.61
C ALA A 423 9.89 4.80 -24.23
N ALA A 424 10.72 4.88 -23.19
CA ALA A 424 10.26 4.92 -21.80
C ALA A 424 9.19 6.01 -21.66
N ALA A 425 8.05 5.68 -21.05
CA ALA A 425 6.93 6.61 -20.87
C ALA A 425 7.40 7.87 -20.15
N ALA A 426 7.54 8.97 -20.89
CA ALA A 426 7.86 10.27 -20.33
C ALA A 426 6.72 10.74 -19.42
N GLU A 427 7.06 11.44 -18.35
CA GLU A 427 6.08 12.05 -17.45
C GLU A 427 5.21 13.07 -18.21
N PRO A 428 3.89 13.11 -17.97
CA PRO A 428 3.00 14.01 -18.68
C PRO A 428 3.31 15.47 -18.34
N ARG A 429 3.22 16.36 -19.33
CA ARG A 429 3.48 17.79 -19.16
C ARG A 429 2.29 18.47 -18.46
N PRO A 430 2.44 19.00 -17.23
CA PRO A 430 1.36 19.68 -16.53
C PRO A 430 1.25 21.15 -16.95
N VAL A 431 0.02 21.63 -17.16
CA VAL A 431 -0.32 23.02 -17.50
C VAL A 431 -1.48 23.48 -16.62
N LEU A 432 -1.29 24.54 -15.84
CA LEU A 432 -2.38 25.16 -15.07
C LEU A 432 -3.05 26.25 -15.91
N LYS A 433 -4.37 26.13 -16.11
CA LYS A 433 -5.17 27.14 -16.81
C LYS A 433 -5.63 28.26 -15.87
N PRO A 434 -5.98 29.45 -16.40
CA PRO A 434 -6.44 30.60 -15.60
C PRO A 434 -7.74 30.35 -14.81
N ASP A 435 -8.60 29.44 -15.28
CA ASP A 435 -9.79 28.96 -14.55
C ASP A 435 -9.41 28.09 -13.33
N GLY A 436 -8.13 27.70 -13.24
CA GLY A 436 -7.49 26.82 -12.28
C GLY A 436 -7.77 25.34 -12.50
N THR A 437 -8.06 24.96 -13.75
CA THR A 437 -8.04 23.58 -14.25
C THR A 437 -6.59 23.15 -14.51
N TRP A 438 -6.19 21.99 -14.00
CA TRP A 438 -4.91 21.35 -14.36
C TRP A 438 -5.08 20.48 -15.59
N GLU A 439 -4.25 20.66 -16.61
CA GLU A 439 -4.18 19.78 -17.78
C GLU A 439 -2.85 19.02 -17.80
N TYR A 440 -2.91 17.74 -18.09
CA TYR A 440 -1.75 16.84 -18.22
C TYR A 440 -1.74 16.32 -19.65
N HIS A 441 -0.72 16.72 -20.42
CA HIS A 441 -0.55 16.33 -21.82
C HIS A 441 0.44 15.17 -21.92
N TYR A 442 0.01 14.08 -22.54
CA TYR A 442 0.82 12.89 -22.73
C TYR A 442 1.39 12.86 -24.16
N ASP A 443 2.54 12.23 -24.35
CA ASP A 443 3.23 12.19 -25.66
C ASP A 443 2.43 11.43 -26.74
N ASN A 444 1.49 10.58 -26.33
CA ASN A 444 0.57 9.89 -27.23
C ASN A 444 -0.61 10.76 -27.70
N GLY A 445 -0.67 12.03 -27.28
CA GLY A 445 -1.73 12.98 -27.62
C GLY A 445 -2.96 12.92 -26.68
N ASP A 446 -2.94 12.05 -25.67
CA ASP A 446 -3.99 12.02 -24.65
C ASP A 446 -3.87 13.24 -23.74
N VAL A 447 -5.01 13.66 -23.18
CA VAL A 447 -5.07 14.82 -22.28
C VAL A 447 -5.96 14.50 -21.08
N THR A 448 -5.41 14.66 -19.87
CA THR A 448 -6.20 14.60 -18.63
C THR A 448 -6.43 16.01 -18.10
N LYS A 449 -7.67 16.37 -17.76
CA LYS A 449 -8.04 17.66 -17.18
C LYS A 449 -8.63 17.46 -15.79
N VAL A 450 -8.18 18.20 -14.79
CA VAL A 450 -8.69 18.18 -13.42
C VAL A 450 -9.20 19.56 -13.07
N ARG A 451 -10.52 19.69 -12.93
CA ARG A 451 -11.20 20.94 -12.60
C ARG A 451 -11.25 21.13 -11.07
N LYS A 452 -11.50 22.38 -10.64
CA LYS A 452 -11.63 22.75 -9.21
C LYS A 452 -12.78 22.06 -8.48
N ASP A 453 -13.85 21.72 -9.21
CA ASP A 453 -15.02 21.02 -8.69
C ASP A 453 -14.77 19.51 -8.44
N GLY A 454 -13.55 19.04 -8.69
CA GLY A 454 -13.16 17.63 -8.57
C GLY A 454 -13.44 16.80 -9.83
N THR A 455 -14.03 17.38 -10.87
CA THR A 455 -14.29 16.70 -12.14
C THR A 455 -12.97 16.38 -12.86
N LYS A 456 -12.81 15.13 -13.30
CA LYS A 456 -11.66 14.65 -14.07
C LYS A 456 -12.10 14.24 -15.47
N ILE A 457 -11.50 14.81 -16.50
CA ILE A 457 -11.79 14.51 -17.91
C ILE A 457 -10.56 13.87 -18.52
N PHE A 458 -10.70 12.65 -19.05
CA PHE A 458 -9.67 11.92 -19.77
C PHE A 458 -10.04 11.91 -21.25
N GLN A 459 -9.30 12.62 -22.07
CA GLN A 459 -9.49 12.69 -23.52
C GLN A 459 -8.46 11.77 -24.17
N THR A 460 -8.94 10.70 -24.79
CA THR A 460 -8.12 9.78 -25.59
C THR A 460 -8.59 9.80 -27.04
N LYS A 461 -7.76 9.31 -27.97
CA LYS A 461 -8.01 9.36 -29.43
C LYS A 461 -9.38 8.80 -29.88
N GLY A 462 -10.05 7.97 -29.08
CA GLY A 462 -11.34 7.37 -29.42
C GLY A 462 -12.40 7.41 -28.30
N LEU A 463 -12.16 8.13 -27.21
CA LEU A 463 -13.06 8.15 -26.06
C LEU A 463 -12.76 9.35 -25.16
N THR A 464 -13.79 10.09 -24.78
CA THR A 464 -13.72 11.04 -23.66
C THR A 464 -14.40 10.44 -22.45
N THR A 465 -13.68 10.32 -21.33
CA THR A 465 -14.23 9.86 -20.06
C THR A 465 -14.26 11.02 -19.07
N THR A 466 -15.44 11.37 -18.57
CA THR A 466 -15.62 12.40 -17.54
C THR A 466 -16.07 11.75 -16.23
N VAL A 467 -15.26 11.88 -15.19
CA VAL A 467 -15.61 11.46 -13.82
C VAL A 467 -15.98 12.72 -13.05
N TYR A 468 -17.25 12.82 -12.66
CA TYR A 468 -17.76 13.96 -11.90
C TYR A 468 -17.45 13.82 -10.40
N GLY A 469 -17.41 14.94 -9.68
CA GLY A 469 -17.14 14.96 -8.23
C GLY A 469 -18.17 14.20 -7.38
N ASN A 470 -19.37 13.98 -7.90
CA ASN A 470 -20.44 13.20 -7.27
C ASN A 470 -20.29 11.67 -7.47
N GLY A 471 -19.29 11.22 -8.23
CA GLY A 471 -19.03 9.81 -8.52
C GLY A 471 -19.65 9.28 -9.83
N ASP A 472 -20.44 10.09 -10.54
CA ASP A 472 -20.95 9.73 -11.86
C ASP A 472 -19.81 9.67 -12.87
N THR A 473 -19.87 8.72 -13.81
CA THR A 473 -18.87 8.57 -14.88
C THR A 473 -19.55 8.55 -16.24
N LEU A 474 -19.19 9.50 -17.10
CA LEU A 474 -19.66 9.61 -18.48
C LEU A 474 -18.57 9.18 -19.45
N PHE A 475 -18.92 8.30 -20.39
CA PHE A 475 -18.10 7.85 -21.51
C PHE A 475 -18.71 8.37 -22.80
N GLU A 476 -17.97 9.17 -23.57
CA GLU A 476 -18.42 9.77 -24.84
C GLU A 476 -17.58 9.24 -25.99
N TYR A 477 -18.23 8.57 -26.93
CA TYR A 477 -17.60 7.98 -28.10
C TYR A 477 -17.72 8.92 -29.32
N PRO A 478 -16.77 8.87 -30.27
CA PRO A 478 -16.78 9.71 -31.48
C PRO A 478 -18.03 9.51 -32.35
N ASN A 479 -18.68 8.35 -32.27
CA ASN A 479 -19.89 8.03 -33.01
C ASN A 479 -21.17 8.61 -32.37
N SER A 480 -21.06 9.60 -31.49
CA SER A 480 -22.19 10.21 -30.75
C SER A 480 -22.93 9.26 -29.80
N THR A 481 -22.38 8.06 -29.54
CA THR A 481 -22.86 7.18 -28.46
C THR A 481 -22.26 7.66 -27.14
N SER A 482 -23.02 7.60 -26.05
CA SER A 482 -22.53 7.87 -24.71
C SER A 482 -23.07 6.88 -23.68
N ILE A 483 -22.28 6.61 -22.64
CA ILE A 483 -22.66 5.76 -21.51
C ILE A 483 -22.43 6.57 -20.24
N MET A 484 -23.48 6.77 -19.45
CA MET A 484 -23.39 7.41 -18.13
C MET A 484 -23.67 6.38 -17.04
N ASP A 485 -22.64 6.09 -16.25
CA ASP A 485 -22.74 5.29 -15.04
C ASP A 485 -22.97 6.23 -13.86
N ARG A 486 -24.17 6.17 -13.28
CA ARG A 486 -24.54 6.98 -12.13
C ARG A 486 -24.11 6.31 -10.82
N ALA A 487 -23.81 7.12 -9.81
CA ALA A 487 -23.41 6.65 -8.48
C ALA A 487 -24.49 5.80 -7.78
N ASP A 488 -25.75 5.91 -8.19
CA ASP A 488 -26.87 5.09 -7.69
C ASP A 488 -26.97 3.69 -8.34
N GLY A 489 -26.01 3.34 -9.20
CA GLY A 489 -25.91 2.04 -9.86
C GLY A 489 -26.76 1.93 -11.14
N VAL A 490 -27.26 3.04 -11.69
CA VAL A 490 -27.95 3.05 -12.99
C VAL A 490 -26.98 3.41 -14.10
N ARG A 491 -26.95 2.60 -15.17
CA ARG A 491 -26.27 2.87 -16.43
C ARG A 491 -27.26 3.39 -17.45
N ILE A 492 -27.00 4.55 -18.03
CA ILE A 492 -27.77 5.13 -19.12
C ILE A 492 -26.91 5.08 -20.38
N THR A 493 -27.34 4.34 -21.40
CA THR A 493 -26.69 4.29 -22.70
C THR A 493 -27.51 5.10 -23.70
N LYS A 494 -26.92 6.13 -24.29
CA LYS A 494 -27.50 6.86 -25.41
C LYS A 494 -26.79 6.44 -26.69
N TYR A 495 -27.53 5.88 -27.64
CA TYR A 495 -26.99 5.43 -28.92
C TYR A 495 -26.90 6.58 -29.92
N ALA A 496 -26.16 6.36 -31.01
CA ALA A 496 -25.94 7.35 -32.07
C ALA A 496 -27.24 7.82 -32.75
N ASP A 497 -28.28 6.98 -32.76
CA ASP A 497 -29.62 7.29 -33.28
C ASP A 497 -30.48 8.15 -32.32
N GLY A 498 -29.93 8.51 -31.16
CA GLY A 498 -30.60 9.30 -30.12
C GLY A 498 -31.44 8.47 -29.15
N THR A 499 -31.58 7.16 -29.35
CA THR A 499 -32.31 6.29 -28.43
C THR A 499 -31.55 6.12 -27.12
N THR A 500 -32.29 6.01 -26.02
CA THR A 500 -31.73 5.86 -24.66
C THR A 500 -32.20 4.58 -24.01
N ARG A 501 -31.28 3.83 -23.41
CA ARG A 501 -31.56 2.62 -22.65
C ARG A 501 -31.00 2.76 -21.24
N GLU A 502 -31.84 2.54 -20.24
CA GLU A 502 -31.45 2.55 -18.83
C GLU A 502 -31.40 1.13 -18.29
N GLU A 503 -30.31 0.80 -17.60
CA GLU A 503 -30.08 -0.51 -17.00
C GLU A 503 -29.60 -0.33 -15.56
N ARG A 504 -30.16 -1.12 -14.63
CA ARG A 504 -29.70 -1.12 -13.25
C ARG A 504 -28.58 -2.15 -13.09
N LEU A 505 -27.37 -1.68 -12.82
CA LEU A 505 -26.21 -2.53 -12.53
C LEU A 505 -26.48 -3.25 -11.19
N LYS A 506 -26.51 -4.59 -11.22
CA LYS A 506 -26.78 -5.44 -10.05
C LYS A 506 -25.56 -5.61 -9.16
#